data_AF-A0A945WVZ0-F1
#
_entry.id   AF-A0A945WVZ0-F1
#
_cell.length_a   1.000
_cell.length_b   1.000
_cell.length_c   1.000
_cell.angle_alpha   90.00
_cell.angle_beta   90.00
_cell.angle_gamma   90.00
#
_symmetry.space_group_name_H-M   'P 1'
#
loop_
_entity.id
_entity.type
_entity.pdbx_description
1 polymer ?
#
loop_
_entity_poly.entity_id
_entity_poly.type
_entity_poly.pdbx_seq_one_letter_code
_entity_poly.pdbx_strand_id
1 'polypeptide(L)'
;MVRRMTMELAVDVARAAVQSCRDAGYQASAVVVDRVGIVQAVMRDTLANRFTLQAAEDKANAVILSGVDSSEFRLNRQDIRPEINQIEGVLMMDGGVAIRAAGSIIGAVGVSGAPGGDKDEICARAGVDEVQDRLDFAD
;
A
#
# COMPACT_ATOMS: atom_id res chain seq x y z
N MET A 1 -5.06 -5.82 -23.77
CA MET A 1 -3.72 -5.95 -23.15
C MET A 1 -3.89 -5.77 -21.65
N VAL A 2 -3.23 -6.57 -20.81
CA VAL A 2 -3.33 -6.38 -19.35
C VAL A 2 -2.44 -5.20 -18.95
N ARG A 3 -3.04 -4.15 -18.41
CA ARG A 3 -2.32 -2.94 -17.97
C ARG A 3 -1.38 -3.29 -16.81
N ARG A 4 -0.18 -2.73 -16.81
CA ARG A 4 0.88 -3.01 -15.83
C ARG A 4 1.37 -1.71 -15.22
N MET A 5 1.72 -1.76 -13.94
CA MET A 5 2.39 -0.67 -13.26
C MET A 5 3.80 -0.51 -13.83
N THR A 6 4.19 0.75 -14.10
CA THR A 6 5.56 1.08 -14.47
C THR A 6 6.38 1.37 -13.21
N MET A 7 7.70 1.27 -13.33
CA MET A 7 8.62 1.59 -12.23
C MET A 7 8.45 3.04 -11.77
N GLU A 8 8.25 3.98 -12.70
CA GLU A 8 8.08 5.40 -12.40
C GLU A 8 6.83 5.65 -11.56
N LEU A 9 5.71 5.00 -11.89
CA LEU A 9 4.49 5.08 -11.09
C LEU A 9 4.73 4.54 -9.67
N ALA A 10 5.39 3.39 -9.54
CA ALA A 10 5.67 2.79 -8.23
C ALA A 10 6.55 3.69 -7.36
N VAL A 11 7.59 4.30 -7.93
CA VAL A 11 8.47 5.23 -7.23
C VAL A 11 7.73 6.48 -6.78
N ASP A 12 6.90 7.06 -7.64
CA ASP A 12 6.17 8.29 -7.31
C ASP A 12 5.13 8.05 -6.22
N VAL A 13 4.39 6.93 -6.27
CA VAL A 13 3.45 6.52 -5.21
C VAL A 13 4.16 6.35 -3.87
N ALA A 14 5.26 5.59 -3.85
CA ALA A 14 6.02 5.35 -2.60
C ALA A 14 6.55 6.66 -2.01
N ARG A 15 7.04 7.56 -2.87
CA ARG A 15 7.57 8.87 -2.46
C ARG A 15 6.49 9.75 -1.87
N ALA A 16 5.38 9.92 -2.58
CA ALA A 16 4.27 10.75 -2.13
C ALA A 16 3.65 10.24 -0.83
N ALA A 17 3.53 8.91 -0.66
CA ALA A 17 3.05 8.33 0.58
C ALA A 17 3.96 8.61 1.78
N VAL A 18 5.27 8.42 1.65
CA VAL A 18 6.23 8.74 2.72
C VAL A 18 6.25 10.24 3.01
N GLN A 19 6.18 11.09 1.98
CA GLN A 19 6.14 12.54 2.15
C GLN A 19 4.89 12.99 2.91
N SER A 20 3.71 12.47 2.55
CA SER A 20 2.45 12.75 3.26
C SER A 20 2.54 12.37 4.75
N CYS A 21 3.08 11.20 5.04
CA CYS A 21 3.31 10.77 6.42
C CYS A 21 4.30 11.66 7.16
N ARG A 22 5.39 12.08 6.50
CA ARG A 22 6.37 13.01 7.07
C ARG A 22 5.74 14.37 7.40
N ASP A 23 4.93 14.91 6.49
CA ASP A 23 4.26 16.20 6.69
C ASP A 23 3.26 16.15 7.85
N ALA A 24 2.66 14.98 8.10
CA ALA A 24 1.84 14.71 9.28
C ALA A 24 2.64 14.44 10.58
N GLY A 25 3.97 14.51 10.53
CA GLY A 25 4.86 14.28 11.68
C GLY A 25 5.13 12.81 11.98
N TYR A 26 4.85 11.90 11.05
CA TYR A 26 5.07 10.46 11.20
C TYR A 26 6.37 10.02 10.52
N GLN A 27 6.94 8.92 10.99
CA GLN A 27 8.15 8.33 10.43
C GLN A 27 7.79 6.94 9.92
N ALA A 28 7.42 6.86 8.65
CA ALA A 28 6.80 5.68 8.04
C ALA A 28 7.64 5.09 6.91
N SER A 29 7.25 3.89 6.48
CA SER A 29 7.70 3.28 5.22
C SER A 29 6.51 3.05 4.31
N ALA A 30 6.73 3.20 3.01
CA ALA A 30 5.81 2.81 1.95
C ALA A 30 6.45 1.70 1.11
N VAL A 31 5.69 0.64 0.83
CA VAL A 31 6.09 -0.45 -0.06
C VAL A 31 5.02 -0.58 -1.14
N VAL A 32 5.46 -0.55 -2.40
CA VAL A 32 4.60 -0.74 -3.57
C VAL A 32 4.89 -2.10 -4.18
N VAL A 33 3.84 -2.90 -4.36
CA VAL A 33 3.88 -4.20 -5.04
C VAL A 33 3.12 -4.14 -6.35
N ASP A 34 3.52 -4.94 -7.33
CA ASP A 34 2.77 -5.10 -8.57
C ASP A 34 1.53 -5.98 -8.40
N ARG A 35 0.77 -6.20 -9.48
CA ARG A 35 -0.45 -7.03 -9.47
C ARG A 35 -0.24 -8.50 -9.10
N VAL A 36 1.00 -8.99 -8.98
CA VAL A 36 1.29 -10.35 -8.51
C VAL A 36 1.93 -10.35 -7.11
N GLY A 37 1.93 -9.21 -6.42
CA GLY A 37 2.42 -9.10 -5.04
C GLY A 37 3.94 -9.00 -4.93
N ILE A 38 4.64 -8.67 -6.02
CA ILE A 38 6.09 -8.54 -6.00
C ILE A 38 6.46 -7.07 -5.82
N VAL A 39 7.33 -6.79 -4.84
CA VAL A 39 7.83 -5.45 -4.54
C VAL A 39 8.48 -4.82 -5.77
N GLN A 40 8.02 -3.60 -6.11
CA GLN A 40 8.59 -2.78 -7.18
C GLN A 40 9.30 -1.54 -6.63
N ALA A 41 8.78 -0.94 -5.56
CA ALA A 41 9.39 0.23 -4.94
C ALA A 41 9.26 0.16 -3.41
N VAL A 42 10.29 0.66 -2.73
CA VAL A 42 10.36 0.73 -1.28
C VAL A 42 10.90 2.10 -0.92
N MET A 43 10.22 2.79 0.00
CA MET A 43 10.73 4.01 0.60
C MET A 43 10.57 3.94 2.11
N ARG A 44 11.66 4.16 2.84
CA ARG A 44 11.67 4.18 4.30
C ARG A 44 12.20 5.52 4.77
N ASP A 45 11.43 6.21 5.60
CA ASP A 45 11.89 7.45 6.23
C ASP A 45 13.06 7.18 7.19
N THR A 46 13.90 8.19 7.38
CA THR A 46 15.15 8.18 8.13
C THR A 46 14.99 7.55 9.51
N LEU A 47 13.93 7.91 10.25
CA LEU A 47 13.70 7.45 11.62
C LEU A 47 12.63 6.35 11.73
N ALA A 48 12.08 5.87 10.62
CA ALA A 48 11.08 4.80 10.65
C ALA A 48 11.69 3.49 11.16
N ASN A 49 10.97 2.75 11.99
CA ASN A 49 11.46 1.47 12.53
C ASN A 49 11.66 0.44 11.40
N ARG A 50 12.69 -0.41 11.44
CA ARG A 50 12.90 -1.44 10.40
C ARG A 50 11.68 -2.35 10.13
N PHE A 51 10.82 -2.58 11.12
CA PHE A 51 9.64 -3.43 11.00
C PHE A 51 8.52 -2.82 10.16
N THR A 52 8.54 -1.50 9.93
CA THR A 52 7.53 -0.84 9.08
C THR A 52 7.63 -1.28 7.63
N LEU A 53 8.81 -1.71 7.17
CA LEU A 53 8.99 -2.27 5.83
C LEU A 53 8.17 -3.53 5.64
N GLN A 54 8.35 -4.51 6.53
CA GLN A 54 7.60 -5.79 6.49
C GLN A 54 6.10 -5.53 6.63
N ALA A 55 5.69 -4.74 7.61
CA ALA A 55 4.28 -4.46 7.82
C ALA A 55 3.64 -3.72 6.63
N ALA A 56 4.35 -2.79 5.99
CA ALA A 56 3.89 -2.13 4.78
C ALA A 56 3.73 -3.12 3.61
N GLU A 57 4.72 -3.98 3.38
CA GLU A 57 4.66 -5.02 2.34
C GLU A 57 3.48 -5.99 2.58
N ASP A 58 3.34 -6.48 3.81
CA ASP A 58 2.29 -7.43 4.18
C ASP A 58 0.88 -6.84 4.02
N LYS A 59 0.71 -5.55 4.33
CA LYS A 59 -0.55 -4.82 4.09
C LYS A 59 -0.83 -4.64 2.59
N ALA A 60 0.20 -4.34 1.79
CA ALA A 60 0.05 -4.24 0.34
C ALA A 60 -0.35 -5.59 -0.27
N ASN A 61 0.26 -6.68 0.19
CA ASN A 61 -0.09 -8.04 -0.24
C ASN A 61 -1.46 -8.50 0.25
N ALA A 62 -1.96 -7.99 1.38
CA ALA A 62 -3.35 -8.19 1.79
C ALA A 62 -4.35 -7.59 0.77
N VAL A 63 -4.00 -6.48 0.12
CA VAL A 63 -4.79 -5.90 -0.98
C VAL A 63 -4.74 -6.79 -2.22
N ILE A 64 -3.56 -7.31 -2.58
CA ILE A 64 -3.43 -8.23 -3.72
C ILE A 64 -4.22 -9.52 -3.49
N LEU A 65 -4.18 -10.07 -2.27
CA LEU A 65 -4.93 -11.27 -1.89
C LEU A 65 -6.44 -11.07 -1.98
N SER A 66 -6.94 -9.94 -1.47
CA SER A 66 -8.39 -9.72 -1.27
C SER A 66 -9.07 -8.97 -2.40
N GLY A 67 -8.33 -8.20 -3.20
CA GLY A 67 -8.85 -7.33 -4.23
C GLY A 67 -9.49 -6.03 -3.72
N VAL A 68 -9.39 -5.74 -2.42
CA VAL A 68 -9.91 -4.53 -1.77
C VAL A 68 -8.85 -3.92 -0.84
N ASP A 69 -9.07 -2.69 -0.39
CA ASP A 69 -8.15 -2.05 0.55
C ASP A 69 -8.05 -2.86 1.85
N SER A 70 -6.88 -2.85 2.48
CA SER A 70 -6.60 -3.69 3.66
C SER A 70 -7.53 -3.43 4.85
N SER A 71 -8.01 -2.19 5.02
CA SER A 71 -9.02 -1.81 6.01
C SER A 71 -10.37 -2.41 5.69
N GLU A 72 -10.80 -2.36 4.42
CA GLU A 72 -12.02 -3.01 3.95
C GLU A 72 -11.94 -4.53 4.13
N PHE A 73 -10.81 -5.15 3.77
CA PHE A 73 -10.60 -6.58 3.98
C PHE A 73 -10.71 -6.95 5.47
N ARG A 74 -10.08 -6.16 6.35
CA ARG A 74 -10.17 -6.32 7.80
C ARG A 74 -11.60 -6.20 8.31
N LEU A 75 -12.39 -5.26 7.79
CA LEU A 75 -13.79 -5.07 8.19
C LEU A 75 -14.69 -6.22 7.69
N ASN A 76 -14.51 -6.62 6.44
CA ASN A 76 -15.35 -7.63 5.79
C ASN A 76 -15.08 -9.04 6.31
N ARG A 77 -13.86 -9.35 6.76
CA ARG A 77 -13.40 -10.70 7.12
C ARG A 77 -12.84 -10.80 8.54
N GLN A 78 -13.50 -10.15 9.50
CA GLN A 78 -13.13 -10.25 10.92
C GLN A 78 -13.16 -11.68 11.46
N ASP A 79 -14.00 -12.53 10.87
CA ASP A 79 -14.19 -13.95 11.20
C ASP A 79 -12.94 -14.81 11.04
N ILE A 80 -12.05 -14.45 10.12
CA ILE A 80 -10.83 -15.23 9.78
C ILE A 80 -9.53 -14.42 9.94
N ARG A 81 -9.61 -13.24 10.55
CA ARG A 81 -8.44 -12.33 10.66
C ARG A 81 -7.24 -12.98 11.37
N PRO A 82 -7.41 -13.70 12.49
CA PRO A 82 -6.29 -14.38 13.15
C PRO A 82 -5.60 -15.43 12.26
N GLU A 83 -6.36 -16.13 11.42
CA GLU A 83 -5.87 -17.18 10.53
C GLU A 83 -5.15 -16.57 9.33
N ILE A 84 -5.71 -15.54 8.70
CA ILE A 84 -5.06 -14.86 7.56
C ILE A 84 -3.75 -14.19 7.99
N ASN A 85 -3.70 -13.60 9.19
CA ASN A 85 -2.46 -13.01 9.71
C ASN A 85 -1.37 -14.05 10.05
N GLN A 86 -1.64 -15.36 9.94
CA GLN A 86 -0.61 -16.40 10.03
C GLN A 86 -0.01 -16.75 8.66
N ILE A 87 -0.60 -16.27 7.57
CA ILE A 87 -0.04 -16.43 6.23
C ILE A 87 1.18 -15.52 6.13
N GLU A 88 2.33 -16.10 5.80
CA GLU A 88 3.56 -15.35 5.57
C GLU A 88 3.35 -14.34 4.45
N GLY A 89 3.72 -13.08 4.70
CA GLY A 89 3.59 -12.00 3.73
C GLY A 89 2.21 -11.31 3.68
N VAL A 90 1.31 -11.56 4.64
CA VAL A 90 -0.04 -10.96 4.65
C VAL A 90 -0.38 -10.38 6.02
N LEU A 91 -0.87 -9.14 6.04
CA LEU A 91 -1.31 -8.48 7.26
C LEU A 91 -2.64 -7.73 7.04
N MET A 92 -3.70 -8.23 7.67
CA MET A 92 -5.01 -7.58 7.72
C MET A 92 -5.01 -6.42 8.74
N MET A 93 -4.44 -5.30 8.32
CA MET A 93 -4.39 -4.06 9.06
C MET A 93 -4.45 -2.88 8.09
N ASP A 94 -5.17 -1.84 8.47
CA ASP A 94 -5.34 -0.58 7.73
C ASP A 94 -3.97 0.00 7.32
N GLY A 95 -3.88 0.56 6.11
CA GLY A 95 -2.64 1.12 5.55
C GLY A 95 -2.21 0.57 4.19
N GLY A 96 -2.85 -0.49 3.71
CA GLY A 96 -2.74 -1.00 2.34
C GLY A 96 -3.88 -0.49 1.46
N VAL A 97 -3.55 0.07 0.29
CA VAL A 97 -4.47 0.68 -0.70
C VAL A 97 -4.20 0.13 -2.10
N ALA A 98 -5.27 -0.17 -2.84
CA ALA A 98 -5.18 -0.64 -4.22
C ALA A 98 -4.80 0.48 -5.20
N ILE A 99 -3.90 0.17 -6.14
CA ILE A 99 -3.59 1.04 -7.28
C ILE A 99 -4.36 0.51 -8.49
N ARG A 100 -5.32 1.31 -8.97
CA ARG A 100 -6.25 0.90 -10.03
C ARG A 100 -6.05 1.72 -11.29
N ALA A 101 -6.19 1.07 -12.43
CA ALA A 101 -6.14 1.70 -13.74
C ALA A 101 -7.25 1.09 -14.61
N ALA A 102 -8.14 1.92 -15.16
CA ALA A 102 -9.32 1.47 -15.92
C ALA A 102 -10.14 0.37 -15.20
N GLY A 103 -10.38 0.54 -13.90
CA GLY A 103 -11.15 -0.39 -13.07
C GLY A 103 -10.42 -1.67 -12.64
N SER A 104 -9.20 -1.93 -13.12
CA SER A 104 -8.41 -3.11 -12.76
C SER A 104 -7.30 -2.77 -11.77
N ILE A 105 -7.03 -3.65 -10.80
CA ILE A 105 -5.87 -3.52 -9.90
C ILE A 105 -4.60 -3.83 -10.70
N ILE A 106 -3.67 -2.87 -10.71
CA ILE A 106 -2.35 -3.03 -11.34
C ILE A 106 -1.22 -3.19 -10.31
N GLY A 107 -1.53 -2.96 -9.03
CA GLY A 107 -0.70 -3.26 -7.86
C GLY A 107 -1.30 -2.63 -6.59
N ALA A 108 -0.50 -2.50 -5.54
CA ALA A 108 -0.94 -1.92 -4.27
C ALA A 108 0.21 -1.20 -3.57
N VAL A 109 -0.12 -0.22 -2.75
CA VAL A 109 0.82 0.42 -1.82
C VAL A 109 0.40 0.11 -0.40
N GLY A 110 1.35 -0.28 0.44
CA GLY A 110 1.16 -0.38 1.88
C GLY A 110 2.05 0.63 2.59
N VAL A 111 1.52 1.22 3.66
CA VAL A 111 2.23 2.15 4.54
C VAL A 111 2.21 1.64 5.97
N SER A 112 3.32 1.84 6.68
CA SER A 112 3.39 1.57 8.12
C SER A 112 4.32 2.55 8.83
N GLY A 113 3.92 3.01 10.02
CA GLY A 113 4.77 3.74 10.95
C GLY A 113 4.10 4.96 11.59
N ALA A 114 2.89 5.32 11.15
CA ALA A 114 2.06 6.28 11.87
C ALA A 114 1.53 5.68 13.20
N PRO A 115 1.04 6.51 14.14
CA PRO A 115 0.46 6.04 15.41
C PRO A 115 -0.83 5.18 15.29
N GLY A 116 -1.29 4.89 14.07
CA GLY A 116 -2.44 4.04 13.80
C GLY A 116 -2.55 3.73 12.30
N GLY A 117 -3.08 2.55 11.97
CA GLY A 117 -3.22 2.11 10.58
C GLY A 117 -4.17 2.99 9.76
N ASP A 118 -5.14 3.64 10.41
CA ASP A 118 -6.00 4.66 9.81
C ASP A 118 -5.19 5.84 9.24
N LYS A 119 -4.10 6.21 9.92
CA LYS A 119 -3.19 7.29 9.48
C LYS A 119 -2.22 6.80 8.42
N ASP A 120 -1.74 5.55 8.54
CA ASP A 120 -0.98 4.91 7.46
C ASP A 120 -1.79 4.90 6.16
N GLU A 121 -3.10 4.63 6.23
CA GLU A 121 -3.97 4.58 5.06
C GLU A 121 -4.15 5.96 4.41
N ILE A 122 -4.27 7.03 5.20
CA ILE A 122 -4.30 8.40 4.67
C ILE A 122 -3.03 8.68 3.84
N CYS A 123 -1.85 8.33 4.36
CA CYS A 123 -0.60 8.48 3.62
C CYS A 123 -0.56 7.61 2.36
N ALA A 124 -1.02 6.36 2.46
CA ALA A 124 -1.08 5.44 1.32
C ALA A 124 -1.99 5.99 0.20
N ARG A 125 -3.18 6.50 0.55
CA ARG A 125 -4.11 7.14 -0.38
C ARG A 125 -3.48 8.37 -1.05
N ALA A 126 -2.82 9.25 -0.28
CA ALA A 126 -2.12 10.39 -0.85
C ALA A 126 -1.06 9.97 -1.89
N GLY A 127 -0.39 8.83 -1.69
CA GLY A 127 0.52 8.27 -2.68
C GLY A 127 -0.16 7.84 -3.98
N VAL A 128 -1.34 7.21 -3.89
CA VAL A 128 -2.12 6.81 -5.08
C VAL A 128 -2.70 8.02 -5.79
N ASP A 129 -3.24 8.98 -5.04
CA ASP A 129 -3.87 10.20 -5.55
C ASP A 129 -2.90 11.04 -6.39
N GLU A 130 -1.62 11.11 -6.00
CA GLU A 130 -0.56 11.82 -6.74
C GLU A 130 -0.42 11.37 -8.21
N VAL A 131 -0.73 10.10 -8.50
CA VAL A 131 -0.59 9.52 -9.83
C VAL A 131 -1.91 9.23 -10.52
N GLN A 132 -3.05 9.60 -9.91
CA GLN A 132 -4.38 9.21 -10.38
C GLN A 132 -4.67 9.65 -11.82
N ASP A 133 -4.32 10.88 -12.19
CA ASP A 133 -4.48 11.38 -13.56
C ASP A 133 -3.71 10.51 -14.57
N ARG A 134 -2.48 10.09 -14.24
CA ARG A 134 -1.69 9.19 -15.10
C ARG A 134 -2.32 7.80 -15.21
N LEU A 135 -2.96 7.31 -14.14
CA LEU A 135 -3.67 6.04 -14.12
C LEU A 135 -4.95 6.10 -14.96
N ASP A 136 -5.63 7.23 -14.98
CA ASP A 136 -6.87 7.42 -15.73
C ASP A 136 -6.62 7.64 -17.22
N PHE A 137 -5.51 8.29 -17.60
CA PHE A 137 -5.22 8.68 -18.98
C PHE A 137 -4.06 7.94 -19.66
N ALA A 138 -3.37 6.99 -19.03
CA ALA A 138 -2.38 6.18 -19.75
C ALA A 138 -3.06 5.20 -20.75
N ASP A 139 -2.66 5.21 -22.01
CA ASP A 139 -3.17 4.24 -23.01
C ASP A 139 -2.71 2.80 -22.73
#